data_AF-A0A2N7PQE5-F1
#
_entry.id   AF-A0A2N7PQE5-F1
#
_cell.length_a   1.000
_cell.length_b   1.000
_cell.length_c   1.000
_cell.angle_alpha   90.00
_cell.angle_beta   90.00
_cell.angle_gamma   90.00
#
_symmetry.space_group_name_H-M   'P 1'
#
loop_
_entity.id
_entity.type
_entity.pdbx_description
1 polymer ?
#
loop_
_entity_poly.entity_id
_entity_poly.type
_entity_poly.pdbx_seq_one_letter_code
_entity_poly.pdbx_strand_id
1 'polypeptide(L)'
;MNVVKVLIITSSIFDIIYEEDVGLWEHSIGVASCSKILAEKLKLKEPQEVATAGLLHDLGRIVQKVGFRENYKKIAELVKNGKDALQAEKEVLGIDHAEIGSFLMRTWNLPDRLVEAVDTHHELEKAKEFKKRLP
;
A
#
# COMPACT_ATOMS: atom_id res chain seq x y z
N MET A 1 -15.37 12.03 -9.20
CA MET A 1 -14.82 11.54 -7.92
C MET A 1 -15.62 12.16 -6.79
N ASN A 2 -16.46 11.39 -6.08
CA ASN A 2 -17.21 11.95 -4.94
C ASN A 2 -16.28 11.98 -3.72
N VAL A 3 -15.81 13.17 -3.36
CA VAL A 3 -14.94 13.43 -2.19
C VAL A 3 -15.44 12.76 -0.90
N VAL A 4 -16.77 12.60 -0.78
CA VAL A 4 -17.44 11.95 0.35
C VAL A 4 -17.10 10.46 0.47
N LYS A 5 -16.99 9.72 -0.63
CA LYS A 5 -16.62 8.29 -0.59
C LYS A 5 -15.18 8.11 -0.13
N VAL A 6 -14.29 8.98 -0.61
CA VAL A 6 -12.88 8.98 -0.20
C VAL A 6 -12.77 9.28 1.29
N LEU A 7 -13.45 10.32 1.79
CA LEU A 7 -13.41 10.70 3.21
C LEU A 7 -13.93 9.61 4.16
N ILE A 8 -15.07 8.99 3.83
CA ILE A 8 -15.67 7.92 4.64
C ILE A 8 -14.75 6.69 4.67
N ILE A 9 -14.24 6.29 3.51
CA ILE A 9 -13.33 5.15 3.42
C ILE A 9 -12.02 5.44 4.16
N THR A 10 -11.47 6.66 4.06
CA THR A 10 -10.24 7.01 4.78
C THR A 10 -10.41 6.97 6.30
N SER A 11 -11.48 7.56 6.87
CA SER A 11 -11.69 7.47 8.32
C SER A 11 -11.83 6.01 8.76
N SER A 12 -12.77 5.28 8.17
CA SER A 12 -13.06 3.92 8.64
C SER A 12 -11.91 2.96 8.40
N ILE A 13 -11.16 3.10 7.30
CA ILE A 13 -10.03 2.22 7.08
C ILE A 13 -8.89 2.54 8.00
N PHE A 14 -8.60 3.82 8.27
CA PHE A 14 -7.54 4.20 9.21
C PHE A 14 -7.87 3.77 10.64
N ASP A 15 -9.14 3.81 11.03
CA ASP A 15 -9.59 3.23 12.29
C ASP A 15 -9.31 1.71 12.32
N ILE A 16 -9.62 0.99 11.23
CA ILE A 16 -9.30 -0.45 11.10
C ILE A 16 -7.79 -0.70 11.12
N ILE A 17 -6.98 0.11 10.42
CA ILE A 17 -5.51 -0.05 10.41
C ILE A 17 -4.99 0.12 11.83
N TYR A 18 -5.44 1.17 12.53
CA TYR A 18 -5.00 1.46 13.89
C TYR A 18 -5.42 0.36 14.88
N GLU A 19 -6.64 -0.15 14.78
CA GLU A 19 -7.16 -1.21 15.66
C GLU A 19 -6.49 -2.57 15.40
N GLU A 20 -6.19 -2.91 14.16
CA GLU A 20 -5.65 -4.23 13.77
C GLU A 20 -4.10 -4.27 13.76
N ASP A 21 -3.44 -3.14 13.47
CA ASP A 21 -1.98 -3.03 13.43
C ASP A 21 -1.48 -1.58 13.54
N VAL A 22 -1.30 -1.10 14.78
CA VAL A 22 -0.72 0.22 15.07
C VAL A 22 0.66 0.41 14.40
N GLY A 23 1.48 -0.64 14.34
CA GLY A 23 2.81 -0.55 13.73
C GLY A 23 2.74 -0.31 12.22
N LEU A 24 1.78 -0.95 11.55
CA LEU A 24 1.51 -0.72 10.13
C LEU A 24 0.98 0.69 9.86
N TRP A 25 0.16 1.22 10.75
CA TRP A 25 -0.31 2.60 10.68
C TRP A 25 0.84 3.61 10.81
N GLU A 26 1.69 3.45 11.83
CA GLU A 26 2.86 4.31 12.05
C GLU A 26 3.83 4.25 10.86
N HIS A 27 4.08 3.04 10.33
CA HIS A 27 4.87 2.85 9.11
C HIS A 27 4.28 3.62 7.93
N SER A 28 2.97 3.50 7.69
CA SER A 28 2.29 4.16 6.58
C SER A 28 2.35 5.69 6.68
N ILE A 29 2.16 6.27 7.88
CA ILE A 29 2.34 7.71 8.12
C ILE A 29 3.80 8.11 7.89
N GLY A 30 4.75 7.32 8.40
CA GLY A 30 6.18 7.58 8.27
C GLY A 30 6.60 7.64 6.80
N VAL A 31 6.22 6.62 6.02
CA VAL A 31 6.43 6.58 4.57
C VAL A 31 5.78 7.79 3.91
N ALA A 32 4.49 8.05 4.14
CA ALA A 32 3.79 9.21 3.55
C ALA A 32 4.52 10.53 3.79
N SER A 33 5.00 10.75 5.02
CA SER A 33 5.72 11.95 5.43
C SER A 33 7.08 12.05 4.71
N CYS A 34 7.86 10.97 4.72
CA CYS A 34 9.16 10.92 4.04
C CYS A 34 9.02 11.10 2.52
N SER A 35 8.06 10.42 1.90
CA SER A 35 7.80 10.51 0.46
C SER A 35 7.40 11.93 0.05
N LYS A 36 6.59 12.62 0.86
CA LYS A 36 6.24 14.03 0.65
C LYS A 36 7.48 14.93 0.68
N ILE A 37 8.30 14.81 1.72
CA ILE A 37 9.53 15.61 1.89
C ILE A 37 10.48 15.39 0.70
N LEU A 38 10.63 14.16 0.24
CA LEU A 38 11.44 13.83 -0.93
C LEU A 38 10.85 14.45 -2.21
N ALA A 39 9.55 14.34 -2.42
CA ALA A 39 8.87 14.92 -3.58
C ALA A 39 9.01 16.45 -3.64
N GLU A 40 8.91 17.14 -2.50
CA GLU A 40 9.13 18.58 -2.39
C GLU A 40 10.58 18.96 -2.71
N LYS A 41 11.56 18.24 -2.13
CA LYS A 41 13.00 18.48 -2.39
C LYS A 41 13.36 18.25 -3.86
N LEU A 42 12.75 17.25 -4.50
CA LEU A 42 12.92 16.94 -5.92
C LEU A 42 12.06 17.80 -6.84
N LYS A 43 11.28 18.76 -6.29
CA LYS A 43 10.38 19.65 -7.04
C LYS A 43 9.42 18.89 -7.95
N LEU A 44 8.90 17.75 -7.47
CA LEU A 44 7.86 17.02 -8.18
C LEU A 44 6.56 17.85 -8.17
N LYS A 45 5.75 17.68 -9.22
CA LYS A 45 4.56 18.52 -9.45
C LYS A 45 3.49 18.34 -8.36
N GLU A 46 3.32 17.12 -7.83
CA GLU A 46 2.23 16.77 -6.91
C GLU A 46 2.77 16.03 -5.67
N PRO A 47 3.46 16.70 -4.72
CA PRO A 47 4.02 16.04 -3.53
C PRO A 47 2.97 15.38 -2.63
N GLN A 48 1.74 15.92 -2.60
CA GLN A 48 0.63 15.36 -1.85
C GLN A 48 0.19 14.01 -2.41
N GLU A 49 0.16 13.85 -3.74
CA GLU A 49 -0.18 12.58 -4.40
C GLU A 49 0.87 11.51 -4.07
N VAL A 50 2.16 11.88 -4.04
CA VAL A 50 3.25 10.99 -3.61
C VAL A 50 3.10 10.58 -2.13
N ALA A 51 2.70 11.52 -1.27
CA ALA A 51 2.39 11.21 0.13
C ALA A 51 1.22 10.23 0.25
N THR A 52 0.17 10.41 -0.55
CA THR A 52 -0.98 9.50 -0.59
C THR A 52 -0.58 8.10 -1.06
N ALA A 53 0.30 7.98 -2.06
CA ALA A 53 0.84 6.68 -2.46
C ALA A 53 1.59 6.01 -1.30
N GLY A 54 2.44 6.76 -0.59
CA GLY A 54 3.15 6.27 0.59
C GLY A 54 2.21 5.82 1.73
N LEU A 55 1.12 6.55 1.96
CA LEU A 55 0.13 6.20 2.98
C LEU A 55 -0.64 4.92 2.65
N LEU A 56 -0.87 4.64 1.36
CA LEU A 56 -1.72 3.54 0.91
C LEU A 56 -0.93 2.30 0.44
N HIS A 57 0.40 2.36 0.37
CA HIS A 57 1.21 1.32 -0.28
C HIS A 57 1.05 -0.09 0.32
N ASP A 58 0.88 -0.17 1.64
CA ASP A 58 0.71 -1.44 2.34
C ASP A 58 -0.77 -1.78 2.65
N LEU A 59 -1.73 -1.11 2.01
CA LEU A 59 -3.16 -1.30 2.29
C LEU A 59 -3.62 -2.76 2.16
N GLY A 60 -3.02 -3.52 1.25
CA GLY A 60 -3.30 -4.94 1.08
C GLY A 60 -2.98 -5.79 2.31
N ARG A 61 -2.05 -5.37 3.18
CA ARG A 61 -1.74 -6.08 4.43
C ARG A 61 -2.91 -6.06 5.41
N ILE A 62 -3.69 -4.97 5.43
CA ILE A 62 -4.92 -4.89 6.22
C ILE A 62 -5.99 -5.81 5.66
N VAL A 63 -6.12 -5.87 4.33
CA VAL A 63 -7.02 -6.82 3.69
C VAL A 63 -6.63 -8.27 4.03
N GLN A 64 -5.34 -8.61 4.03
CA GLN A 64 -4.85 -9.91 4.46
C GLN A 64 -5.22 -10.21 5.93
N LYS A 65 -4.96 -9.27 6.85
CA LYS A 65 -5.26 -9.42 8.28
C LYS A 65 -6.76 -9.59 8.56
N VAL A 66 -7.61 -8.78 7.94
CA VAL A 66 -9.04 -8.73 8.24
C VAL A 66 -9.82 -9.75 7.40
N GLY A 67 -9.56 -9.79 6.10
CA GLY A 67 -10.30 -10.61 5.14
C GLY A 67 -9.79 -12.05 5.01
N PHE A 68 -8.51 -12.31 5.31
CA PHE A 68 -7.86 -13.61 5.11
C PHE A 68 -7.15 -14.12 6.37
N ARG A 69 -7.79 -13.96 7.54
CA ARG A 69 -7.23 -14.25 8.88
C ARG A 69 -6.43 -15.56 8.98
N GLU A 70 -6.98 -16.67 8.52
CA GLU A 70 -6.30 -17.98 8.60
C GLU A 70 -5.08 -18.08 7.67
N ASN A 71 -5.14 -17.49 6.49
CA ASN A 71 -3.99 -17.39 5.60
C ASN A 71 -2.93 -16.46 6.18
N TYR A 72 -3.32 -15.32 6.74
CA TYR A 72 -2.40 -14.39 7.38
C TYR A 72 -1.63 -15.02 8.55
N LYS A 73 -2.29 -15.85 9.38
CA LYS A 73 -1.60 -16.64 10.42
C LYS A 73 -0.52 -17.55 9.84
N LYS A 74 -0.79 -18.25 8.73
CA LYS A 74 0.19 -19.11 8.06
C LYS A 74 1.34 -18.28 7.48
N ILE A 75 1.05 -17.13 6.88
CA ILE A 75 2.07 -16.20 6.39
C ILE A 75 2.97 -15.75 7.54
N ALA A 76 2.39 -15.33 8.67
CA ALA A 76 3.13 -14.90 9.84
C ALA A 76 4.01 -16.02 10.43
N GLU A 77 3.55 -17.27 10.41
CA GLU A 77 4.34 -18.42 10.84
C GLU A 77 5.54 -18.67 9.92
N LEU A 78 5.34 -18.63 8.60
CA LEU A 78 6.43 -18.76 7.63
C LEU A 78 7.48 -17.66 7.80
N VAL A 79 7.04 -16.42 7.99
CA VAL A 79 7.93 -15.26 8.23
C VAL A 79 8.70 -15.42 9.54
N LYS A 80 8.02 -15.85 10.61
CA LYS A 80 8.68 -16.16 11.90
C LYS A 80 9.75 -17.24 11.76
N ASN A 81 9.56 -18.19 10.84
CA ASN A 81 10.51 -19.24 10.52
C ASN A 81 11.60 -18.81 9.51
N GLY A 82 11.71 -17.52 9.20
CA GLY A 82 12.79 -16.94 8.40
C GLY A 82 12.51 -16.82 6.90
N LYS A 83 11.27 -17.09 6.45
CA LYS A 83 10.89 -16.82 5.06
C LYS A 83 10.72 -15.31 4.83
N ASP A 84 11.10 -14.84 3.66
CA ASP A 84 10.80 -13.48 3.23
C ASP A 84 9.27 -13.24 3.21
N ALA A 85 8.83 -12.06 3.64
CA ALA A 85 7.40 -11.76 3.78
C ALA A 85 6.65 -11.81 2.45
N LEU A 86 7.24 -11.26 1.38
CA LEU A 86 6.61 -11.23 0.06
C LEU A 86 6.51 -12.65 -0.52
N GLN A 87 7.55 -13.47 -0.33
CA GLN A 87 7.54 -14.87 -0.72
C GLN A 87 6.52 -15.69 0.08
N ALA A 88 6.38 -15.45 1.38
CA ALA A 88 5.40 -16.12 2.22
C ALA A 88 3.96 -15.78 1.79
N GLU A 89 3.68 -14.52 1.46
CA GLU A 89 2.38 -14.09 0.94
C GLU A 89 2.06 -14.81 -0.38
N LYS A 90 3.00 -14.81 -1.34
CA LYS A 90 2.83 -15.49 -2.63
C LYS A 90 2.64 -17.01 -2.47
N GLU A 91 3.33 -17.64 -1.53
CA GLU A 91 3.17 -19.07 -1.26
C GLU A 91 1.78 -19.43 -0.72
N VAL A 92 1.22 -18.59 0.17
CA VAL A 92 -0.03 -18.91 0.86
C VAL A 92 -1.26 -18.42 0.10
N LEU A 93 -1.16 -17.29 -0.62
CA LEU A 93 -2.28 -16.63 -1.29
C LEU A 93 -2.17 -16.64 -2.82
N GLY A 94 -1.00 -16.94 -3.38
CA GLY A 94 -0.73 -16.84 -4.82
C GLY A 94 -0.50 -15.41 -5.33
N ILE A 95 -0.71 -14.41 -4.47
CA ILE A 95 -0.54 -12.97 -4.72
C ILE A 95 0.03 -12.30 -3.47
N ASP A 96 0.65 -11.13 -3.63
CA ASP A 96 1.16 -10.33 -2.52
C ASP A 96 0.25 -9.16 -2.11
N HIS A 97 0.61 -8.48 -1.03
CA HIS A 97 -0.15 -7.32 -0.53
C HIS A 97 -0.16 -6.13 -1.50
N ALA A 98 0.84 -5.99 -2.37
CA ALA A 98 0.86 -4.93 -3.38
C ALA A 98 -0.23 -5.19 -4.42
N GLU A 99 -0.35 -6.42 -4.90
CA GLU A 99 -1.40 -6.88 -5.82
C GLU A 99 -2.81 -6.75 -5.19
N ILE A 100 -2.97 -7.15 -3.92
CA ILE A 100 -4.24 -7.01 -3.20
C ILE A 100 -4.62 -5.53 -3.02
N GLY A 101 -3.66 -4.70 -2.61
CA GLY A 101 -3.85 -3.27 -2.43
C GLY A 101 -4.24 -2.58 -3.73
N SER A 102 -3.52 -2.86 -4.82
CA SER A 102 -3.80 -2.29 -6.13
C SER A 102 -5.19 -2.69 -6.64
N PHE A 103 -5.60 -3.95 -6.47
CA PHE A 103 -6.96 -4.41 -6.80
C PHE A 103 -8.05 -3.66 -6.04
N LEU A 104 -7.86 -3.45 -4.73
CA LEU A 104 -8.81 -2.70 -3.90
C LEU A 104 -8.91 -1.24 -4.37
N MET A 105 -7.77 -0.60 -4.63
CA MET A 105 -7.71 0.79 -5.09
C MET A 105 -8.38 0.98 -6.46
N ARG A 106 -8.23 0.01 -7.39
CA ARG A 106 -8.97 0.00 -8.66
C ARG A 106 -10.47 -0.11 -8.43
N THR A 107 -10.90 -0.98 -7.52
CA THR A 107 -12.31 -1.16 -7.17
C THR A 107 -12.92 0.12 -6.59
N TRP A 108 -12.13 0.93 -5.91
CA TRP A 108 -12.54 2.24 -5.40
C TRP A 108 -12.43 3.39 -6.40
N ASN A 109 -12.02 3.11 -7.65
CA ASN A 109 -11.79 4.10 -8.69
C ASN A 109 -10.79 5.20 -8.26
N LEU A 110 -9.70 4.81 -7.58
CA LEU A 110 -8.59 5.71 -7.32
C LEU A 110 -7.75 5.94 -8.59
N PRO A 111 -7.05 7.08 -8.72
CA PRO A 111 -6.20 7.38 -9.88
C PRO A 111 -5.19 6.28 -10.21
N ASP A 112 -5.04 5.95 -11.50
CA ASP A 112 -4.13 4.89 -11.97
C ASP A 112 -2.68 5.09 -11.54
N ARG A 113 -2.24 6.34 -11.36
CA ARG A 113 -0.92 6.68 -10.81
C ARG A 113 -0.69 6.13 -9.41
N LEU A 114 -1.70 6.28 -8.54
CA LEU A 114 -1.65 5.75 -7.19
C LEU A 114 -1.70 4.23 -7.22
N VAL A 115 -2.56 3.67 -8.08
CA VAL A 115 -2.67 2.22 -8.24
C VAL A 115 -1.35 1.61 -8.71
N GLU A 116 -0.70 2.16 -9.73
CA GLU A 116 0.59 1.67 -10.23
C GLU A 116 1.70 1.81 -9.17
N ALA A 117 1.72 2.93 -8.44
CA ALA A 117 2.67 3.11 -7.35
C ALA A 117 2.54 2.04 -6.26
N VAL A 118 1.30 1.68 -5.89
CA VAL A 118 1.05 0.59 -4.94
C VAL A 118 1.36 -0.77 -5.55
N ASP A 119 0.97 -1.04 -6.79
CA ASP A 119 1.18 -2.33 -7.45
C ASP A 119 2.68 -2.69 -7.62
N THR A 120 3.53 -1.68 -7.80
CA THR A 120 4.94 -1.87 -8.20
C THR A 120 5.96 -1.51 -7.13
N HIS A 121 5.55 -1.20 -5.90
CA HIS A 121 6.47 -0.67 -4.88
C HIS A 121 7.58 -1.65 -4.44
N HIS A 122 7.39 -2.97 -4.61
CA HIS A 122 8.44 -3.98 -4.40
C HIS A 122 9.31 -4.23 -5.65
N GLU A 123 8.83 -3.84 -6.83
CA GLU A 123 9.45 -4.16 -8.12
C GLU A 123 9.29 -2.98 -9.09
N LEU A 124 10.02 -1.90 -8.85
CA LEU A 124 9.91 -0.63 -9.61
C LEU A 124 10.10 -0.81 -11.14
N GLU A 125 10.85 -1.85 -11.55
CA GLU A 125 11.04 -2.25 -12.95
C GLU A 125 9.71 -2.52 -13.67
N LYS A 126 8.70 -3.02 -12.94
CA LYS A 126 7.36 -3.36 -13.46
C LYS A 126 6.49 -2.14 -13.75
N ALA A 127 6.84 -0.94 -13.26
CA ALA A 127 6.12 0.28 -13.61
C ALA A 127 6.20 0.53 -15.12
N LYS A 128 5.07 0.83 -15.75
CA LYS A 128 4.96 0.98 -17.22
C LYS A 128 4.60 2.41 -17.61
N GLU A 129 3.59 2.97 -16.98
CA GLU A 129 2.94 4.18 -17.48
C GLU A 129 3.52 5.46 -16.86
N PHE A 130 3.89 5.43 -15.58
CA PHE A 130 4.34 6.60 -14.84
C PHE A 130 5.81 6.54 -14.45
N LYS A 131 6.64 5.87 -15.26
CA LYS A 131 8.11 5.96 -15.19
C LYS A 131 8.57 7.40 -15.44
N LYS A 132 8.87 8.15 -14.38
CA LYS A 132 9.60 9.41 -14.54
C LYS A 132 11.06 9.10 -14.80
N ARG A 133 11.56 9.50 -15.98
CA ARG A 133 12.98 9.83 -16.15
C ARG A 133 13.24 11.02 -15.24
N LEU A 134 14.08 10.81 -14.22
CA LEU A 134 14.66 11.92 -13.46
C LEU A 134 15.40 12.83 -14.46
N PRO A 135 15.26 14.18 -14.36
CA PRO A 135 16.00 15.10 -15.21
C PRO A 135 17.51 14.94 -15.08
#